data_AF-A0A537VI38-F1
#
_entry.id   AF-A0A537VI38-F1
#
_cell.length_a   1.000
_cell.length_b   1.000
_cell.length_c   1.000
_cell.angle_alpha   90.00
_cell.angle_beta   90.00
_cell.angle_gamma   90.00
#
_symmetry.space_group_name_H-M   'P 1'
#
loop_
_entity.id
_entity.type
_entity.pdbx_description
1 polymer ?
#
loop_
_entity_poly.entity_id
_entity_poly.type
_entity_poly.pdbx_seq_one_letter_code
_entity_poly.pdbx_strand_id
1 'polypeptide(L)'
;PVRVLSRNPEVAPDLGQKETVPGDVLEPPTLGEAVAGCEAIVMAAQFPGHPMEKPRRGRSYDAVDRAGTENLLTAARAAGVERFLYLSGAGVGQGRPEPWFVAKDRAEAAVRASGLAWINLRASWAYGLGDRALNRIARIARFSPVVPVLGWDRQRVMPVW
;
A
#
# COMPACT_ATOMS: atom_id res chain seq x y z
N PRO A 1 16.45 3.79 -13.55
CA PRO A 1 16.56 4.30 -12.16
C PRO A 1 15.16 4.26 -11.51
N VAL A 2 15.07 4.03 -10.20
CA VAL A 2 13.77 4.02 -9.48
C VAL A 2 13.58 5.33 -8.72
N ARG A 3 12.42 5.94 -8.86
CA ARG A 3 12.03 7.11 -8.06
C ARG A 3 11.14 6.69 -6.90
N VAL A 4 11.47 7.16 -5.70
CA VAL A 4 10.75 6.86 -4.48
C VAL A 4 10.10 8.13 -3.94
N LEU A 5 8.76 8.18 -3.99
CA LEU A 5 7.97 9.19 -3.28
C LEU A 5 8.04 8.91 -1.78
N SER A 6 8.54 9.87 -0.99
CA SER A 6 8.63 9.71 0.47
C SER A 6 8.31 11.01 1.19
N ARG A 7 7.57 10.92 2.29
CA ARG A 7 7.40 12.05 3.23
C ARG A 7 8.64 12.38 4.02
N ASN A 8 9.60 11.45 4.06
CA ASN A 8 10.88 11.64 4.71
C ASN A 8 11.96 10.99 3.83
N PRO A 9 12.48 11.73 2.83
CA PRO A 9 13.48 11.23 1.89
C PRO A 9 14.75 10.68 2.55
N GLU A 10 15.17 11.30 3.66
CA GLU A 10 16.41 10.96 4.40
C GLU A 10 16.40 9.55 5.00
N VAL A 11 15.22 9.00 5.25
CA VAL A 11 15.05 7.65 5.84
C VAL A 11 14.48 6.64 4.85
N ALA A 12 14.43 6.98 3.57
CA ALA A 12 13.95 6.07 2.53
C ALA A 12 14.88 4.85 2.43
N PRO A 13 14.35 3.61 2.30
CA PRO A 13 15.15 2.40 2.25
C PRO A 13 16.12 2.43 1.07
N ASP A 14 17.32 1.90 1.25
CA ASP A 14 18.29 1.78 0.16
C ASP A 14 17.79 0.76 -0.88
N LEU A 15 17.64 1.22 -2.12
CA LEU A 15 17.21 0.41 -3.27
C LEU A 15 18.32 0.39 -4.35
N GLY A 16 19.55 0.72 -3.99
CA GLY A 16 20.66 0.89 -4.93
C GLY A 16 20.50 2.19 -5.72
N GLN A 17 20.41 2.09 -7.06
CA GLN A 17 20.26 3.26 -7.93
C GLN A 17 18.83 3.83 -7.85
N LYS A 18 18.60 4.72 -6.89
CA LYS A 18 17.34 5.43 -6.66
C LYS A 18 17.51 6.94 -6.63
N GLU A 19 16.42 7.63 -6.90
CA GLU A 19 16.21 9.02 -6.51
C GLU A 19 15.00 9.10 -5.56
N THR A 20 15.01 10.06 -4.64
CA THR A 20 13.93 10.27 -3.68
C THR A 20 13.29 11.63 -3.94
N VAL A 21 11.95 11.64 -4.02
CA VAL A 21 11.18 12.88 -4.20
C VAL A 21 10.30 13.08 -2.97
N PRO A 22 10.35 14.25 -2.32
CA PRO A 22 9.48 14.55 -1.20
C PRO A 22 8.01 14.66 -1.63
N GLY A 23 7.11 14.04 -0.87
CA GLY A 23 5.66 14.22 -1.07
C GLY A 23 4.79 13.18 -0.36
N ASP A 24 3.47 13.35 -0.49
CA ASP A 24 2.44 12.49 0.10
C ASP A 24 1.33 12.21 -0.94
N VAL A 25 0.89 10.96 -1.05
CA VAL A 25 -0.26 10.57 -1.88
C VAL A 25 -1.56 11.27 -1.48
N LEU A 26 -1.62 11.81 -0.25
CA LEU A 26 -2.73 12.63 0.23
C LEU A 26 -2.60 14.12 -0.11
N GLU A 27 -1.48 14.55 -0.69
CA GLU A 27 -1.20 15.93 -1.06
C GLU A 27 -0.99 16.03 -2.58
N PRO A 28 -2.07 16.12 -3.38
CA PRO A 28 -2.00 16.13 -4.85
C PRO A 28 -0.97 17.09 -5.47
N PRO A 29 -0.74 18.32 -4.94
CA PRO A 29 0.26 19.23 -5.49
C PRO A 29 1.69 18.66 -5.49
N THR A 30 1.99 17.71 -4.60
CA THR A 30 3.32 17.08 -4.51
C THR A 30 3.53 15.96 -5.53
N LEU A 31 2.47 15.48 -6.18
CA LEU A 31 2.53 14.28 -7.00
C LEU A 31 3.04 14.53 -8.42
N GLY A 32 2.90 15.75 -8.94
CA GLY A 32 3.29 16.08 -10.32
C GLY A 32 4.78 15.83 -10.56
N GLU A 33 5.65 16.36 -9.71
CA GLU A 33 7.10 16.13 -9.77
C GLU A 33 7.44 14.65 -9.55
N ALA A 34 6.74 14.00 -8.61
CA ALA A 34 6.96 12.60 -8.29
C ALA A 34 6.71 11.66 -9.49
N VAL A 35 5.79 11.98 -10.39
CA VAL A 35 5.46 11.12 -11.54
C VAL A 35 6.06 11.60 -12.87
N ALA A 36 6.69 12.78 -12.91
CA ALA A 36 7.18 13.39 -14.14
C ALA A 36 8.23 12.52 -14.85
N GLY A 37 7.97 12.12 -16.10
CA GLY A 37 8.88 11.26 -16.87
C GLY A 37 8.94 9.81 -16.41
N CYS A 38 8.06 9.37 -15.51
CA CYS A 38 7.94 7.96 -15.15
C CYS A 38 7.17 7.18 -16.24
N GLU A 39 7.66 6.00 -16.61
CA GLU A 39 6.93 5.10 -17.51
C GLU A 39 5.86 4.26 -16.80
N ALA A 40 6.10 4.00 -15.51
CA ALA A 40 5.27 3.14 -14.69
C ALA A 40 5.25 3.63 -13.24
N ILE A 41 4.11 3.41 -12.58
CA ILE A 41 3.94 3.68 -11.14
C ILE A 41 3.65 2.37 -10.41
N VAL A 42 4.30 2.19 -9.25
CA VAL A 42 3.99 1.12 -8.29
C VAL A 42 3.41 1.75 -7.04
N MET A 43 2.10 1.65 -6.85
CA MET A 43 1.41 2.10 -5.66
C MET A 43 1.41 1.00 -4.60
N ALA A 44 2.37 1.09 -3.69
CA ALA A 44 2.51 0.23 -2.51
C ALA A 44 2.52 1.03 -1.19
N ALA A 45 2.07 2.30 -1.23
CA ALA A 45 2.07 3.18 -0.08
C ALA A 45 1.08 2.69 1.00
N GLN A 46 1.47 2.85 2.26
CA GLN A 46 0.69 2.57 3.45
C GLN A 46 0.97 3.64 4.52
N PHE A 47 0.13 3.73 5.55
CA PHE A 47 0.27 4.74 6.60
C PHE A 47 1.10 4.28 7.81
N PRO A 48 1.69 5.22 8.58
CA PRO A 48 2.47 4.91 9.76
C PRO A 48 1.58 4.30 10.85
N GLY A 49 1.96 3.12 11.34
CA GLY A 49 1.19 2.38 12.33
C GLY A 49 0.21 1.36 11.75
N HIS A 50 0.19 1.16 10.42
CA HIS A 50 -0.51 0.05 9.78
C HIS A 50 -0.26 -1.28 10.54
N PRO A 51 -1.29 -2.11 10.78
CA PRO A 51 -2.67 -2.02 10.28
C PRO A 51 -3.65 -1.20 11.15
N MET A 52 -3.17 -0.38 12.10
CA MET A 52 -4.05 0.37 13.01
C MET A 52 -4.36 1.76 12.48
N GLU A 53 -5.62 1.98 12.10
CA GLU A 53 -6.09 3.26 11.59
C GLU A 53 -6.10 4.35 12.67
N LYS A 54 -5.77 5.57 12.25
CA LYS A 54 -5.97 6.81 13.00
C LYS A 54 -6.63 7.83 12.07
N PRO A 55 -7.94 7.71 11.79
CA PRO A 55 -8.61 8.52 10.76
C PRO A 55 -8.49 10.03 10.98
N ARG A 56 -8.53 10.48 12.24
CA ARG A 56 -8.31 11.89 12.62
C ARG A 56 -6.95 12.47 12.19
N ARG A 57 -5.98 11.61 11.84
CA ARG A 57 -4.64 11.99 11.36
C ARG A 57 -4.43 11.64 9.87
N GLY A 58 -5.51 11.35 9.13
CA GLY A 58 -5.43 10.91 7.73
C GLY A 58 -4.81 9.52 7.52
N ARG A 59 -4.68 8.72 8.60
CA ARG A 59 -4.04 7.39 8.56
C ARG A 59 -5.12 6.32 8.53
N SER A 60 -5.82 6.22 7.42
CA SER A 60 -6.86 5.21 7.19
C SER A 60 -6.64 4.53 5.85
N TYR A 61 -7.22 3.35 5.69
CA TYR A 61 -7.24 2.64 4.42
C TYR A 61 -7.99 3.45 3.37
N ASP A 62 -9.14 4.02 3.71
CA ASP A 62 -9.89 4.84 2.76
C ASP A 62 -9.10 6.10 2.33
N ALA A 63 -8.31 6.71 3.23
CA ALA A 63 -7.46 7.83 2.86
C ALA A 63 -6.31 7.39 1.96
N VAL A 64 -5.49 6.42 2.39
CA VAL A 64 -4.24 6.09 1.68
C VAL A 64 -4.45 5.15 0.50
N ASP A 65 -5.20 4.06 0.71
CA ASP A 65 -5.44 3.08 -0.35
C ASP A 65 -6.42 3.61 -1.40
N ARG A 66 -7.57 4.16 -1.01
CA ARG A 66 -8.54 4.69 -1.99
C ARG A 66 -8.15 6.09 -2.48
N ALA A 67 -8.24 7.11 -1.64
CA ALA A 67 -8.04 8.49 -2.08
C ALA A 67 -6.61 8.75 -2.56
N GLY A 68 -5.60 8.18 -1.90
CA GLY A 68 -4.20 8.26 -2.34
C GLY A 68 -3.96 7.64 -3.71
N THR A 69 -4.61 6.51 -4.02
CA THR A 69 -4.55 5.91 -5.36
C THR A 69 -5.27 6.77 -6.40
N GLU A 70 -6.45 7.30 -6.09
CA GLU A 70 -7.19 8.22 -6.99
C GLU A 70 -6.37 9.47 -7.33
N ASN A 71 -5.70 10.06 -6.35
CA ASN A 71 -4.80 11.20 -6.53
C ASN A 71 -3.63 10.84 -7.44
N LEU A 72 -2.98 9.70 -7.19
CA LEU A 72 -1.82 9.26 -7.95
C LEU A 72 -2.19 8.90 -9.39
N LEU A 73 -3.35 8.27 -9.62
CA LEU A 73 -3.89 8.01 -10.96
C LEU A 73 -4.15 9.33 -11.72
N THR A 74 -4.62 10.36 -11.03
CA THR A 74 -4.85 11.67 -11.63
C THR A 74 -3.55 12.34 -12.05
N ALA A 75 -2.53 12.32 -11.19
CA ALA A 75 -1.20 12.81 -11.53
C ALA A 75 -0.56 12.00 -12.67
N ALA A 76 -0.70 10.67 -12.63
CA ALA A 76 -0.18 9.76 -13.65
C ALA A 76 -0.73 10.09 -15.05
N ARG A 77 -2.05 10.26 -15.16
CA ARG A 77 -2.68 10.65 -16.43
C ARG A 77 -2.19 12.01 -16.92
N ALA A 78 -2.12 12.99 -16.02
CA ALA A 78 -1.66 14.34 -16.39
C ALA A 78 -0.21 14.35 -16.89
N ALA A 79 0.64 13.46 -16.36
CA ALA A 79 2.04 13.32 -16.77
C ALA A 79 2.27 12.35 -17.94
N GLY A 80 1.22 11.71 -18.47
CA GLY A 80 1.34 10.75 -19.56
C GLY A 80 1.96 9.40 -19.18
N VAL A 81 1.91 9.03 -17.90
CA VAL A 81 2.36 7.69 -17.45
C VAL A 81 1.45 6.63 -18.04
N GLU A 82 2.01 5.57 -18.61
CA GLU A 82 1.22 4.55 -19.32
C GLU A 82 0.80 3.37 -18.43
N ARG A 83 1.61 3.04 -17.41
CA ARG A 83 1.48 1.79 -16.64
C ARG A 83 1.26 2.06 -15.15
N PHE A 84 0.32 1.36 -14.55
CA PHE A 84 0.01 1.49 -13.12
C PHE A 84 -0.15 0.14 -12.44
N LEU A 85 0.70 -0.17 -11.47
CA LEU A 85 0.56 -1.34 -10.61
C LEU A 85 0.07 -0.89 -9.24
N TYR A 86 -1.03 -1.48 -8.77
CA TYR A 86 -1.54 -1.31 -7.42
C TYR A 86 -1.32 -2.58 -6.61
N LEU A 87 -0.66 -2.45 -5.45
CA LEU A 87 -0.50 -3.55 -4.51
C LEU A 87 -1.78 -3.71 -3.68
N SER A 88 -2.61 -4.67 -4.10
CA SER A 88 -3.89 -5.01 -3.48
C SER A 88 -3.76 -6.22 -2.53
N GLY A 89 -4.89 -6.82 -2.14
CA GLY A 89 -4.98 -7.94 -1.21
C GLY A 89 -5.70 -9.15 -1.80
N ALA A 90 -5.24 -10.36 -1.46
CA ALA A 90 -5.78 -11.63 -1.98
C ALA A 90 -7.30 -11.81 -1.81
N GLY A 91 -7.90 -11.25 -0.75
CA GLY A 91 -9.34 -11.36 -0.47
C GLY A 91 -10.21 -10.22 -1.02
N VAL A 92 -9.66 -9.31 -1.81
CA VAL A 92 -10.41 -8.18 -2.38
C VAL A 92 -11.42 -8.67 -3.42
N GLY A 93 -12.62 -8.07 -3.44
CA GLY A 93 -13.72 -8.44 -4.33
C GLY A 93 -14.60 -9.60 -3.83
N GLN A 94 -14.42 -10.08 -2.61
CA GLN A 94 -15.18 -11.20 -2.03
C GLN A 94 -16.36 -10.75 -1.13
N GLY A 95 -16.85 -9.52 -1.29
CA GLY A 95 -17.96 -8.99 -0.47
C GLY A 95 -17.63 -8.80 1.02
N ARG A 96 -16.34 -8.71 1.35
CA ARG A 96 -15.83 -8.58 2.71
C ARG A 96 -16.08 -7.18 3.28
N PRO A 97 -16.75 -7.05 4.45
CA PRO A 97 -17.16 -5.75 4.98
C PRO A 97 -16.03 -5.01 5.71
N GLU A 98 -14.87 -5.63 5.95
CA GLU A 98 -13.82 -4.98 6.72
C GLU A 98 -13.22 -3.78 5.95
N PRO A 99 -12.93 -2.66 6.65
CA PRO A 99 -12.52 -1.40 6.01
C PRO A 99 -11.36 -1.53 5.02
N TRP A 100 -10.40 -2.40 5.32
CA TRP A 100 -9.27 -2.68 4.43
C TRP A 100 -9.71 -3.25 3.07
N PHE A 101 -10.59 -4.26 3.06
CA PHE A 101 -11.09 -4.85 1.81
C PHE A 101 -11.94 -3.86 1.04
N VAL A 102 -12.80 -3.10 1.72
CA VAL A 102 -13.65 -2.08 1.10
C VAL A 102 -12.79 -0.98 0.45
N ALA A 103 -11.77 -0.48 1.15
CA ALA A 103 -10.89 0.56 0.62
C ALA A 103 -10.07 0.06 -0.57
N LYS A 104 -9.49 -1.14 -0.48
CA LYS A 104 -8.75 -1.75 -1.59
C LYS A 104 -9.63 -2.06 -2.79
N ASP A 105 -10.86 -2.52 -2.58
CA ASP A 105 -11.81 -2.78 -3.68
C ASP A 105 -12.17 -1.49 -4.44
N ARG A 106 -12.39 -0.38 -3.71
CA ARG A 106 -12.61 0.94 -4.29
C ARG A 106 -11.36 1.44 -5.04
N ALA A 107 -10.18 1.26 -4.47
CA ALA A 107 -8.92 1.61 -5.12
C ALA A 107 -8.73 0.81 -6.42
N GLU A 108 -8.96 -0.50 -6.39
CA GLU A 108 -8.91 -1.34 -7.59
C GLU A 108 -9.94 -0.92 -8.65
N ALA A 109 -11.14 -0.49 -8.24
CA ALA A 109 -12.15 0.04 -9.16
C ALA A 109 -11.68 1.34 -9.82
N ALA A 110 -11.07 2.25 -9.06
CA ALA A 110 -10.48 3.47 -9.60
C ALA A 110 -9.33 3.16 -10.58
N VAL A 111 -8.47 2.18 -10.27
CA VAL A 111 -7.41 1.71 -11.16
C VAL A 111 -7.99 1.15 -12.45
N ARG A 112 -9.02 0.30 -12.38
CA ARG A 112 -9.71 -0.24 -13.56
C ARG A 112 -10.33 0.86 -14.44
N ALA A 113 -10.90 1.89 -13.82
CA ALA A 113 -11.53 3.01 -14.50
C ALA A 113 -10.52 4.09 -14.98
N SER A 114 -9.23 3.93 -14.71
CA SER A 114 -8.23 4.98 -14.93
C SER A 114 -7.89 5.23 -16.40
N GLY A 115 -8.14 4.27 -17.28
CA GLY A 115 -7.70 4.32 -18.68
C GLY A 115 -6.21 4.03 -18.90
N LEU A 116 -5.44 3.74 -17.84
CA LEU A 116 -4.04 3.31 -17.93
C LEU A 116 -3.95 1.79 -18.15
N ALA A 117 -2.80 1.30 -18.65
CA ALA A 117 -2.50 -0.12 -18.58
C ALA A 117 -2.23 -0.49 -17.11
N TRP A 118 -3.00 -1.41 -16.53
CA TRP A 118 -2.99 -1.63 -15.09
C TRP A 118 -2.81 -3.07 -14.64
N ILE A 119 -2.25 -3.23 -13.44
CA ILE A 119 -2.18 -4.50 -12.71
C ILE A 119 -2.63 -4.25 -11.28
N ASN A 120 -3.67 -4.96 -10.84
CA ASN A 120 -4.02 -5.06 -9.42
C ASN A 120 -3.38 -6.34 -8.87
N LEU A 121 -2.20 -6.20 -8.27
CA LEU A 121 -1.46 -7.34 -7.72
C LEU A 121 -2.06 -7.70 -6.35
N ARG A 122 -2.89 -8.74 -6.33
CA ARG A 122 -3.56 -9.22 -5.11
C ARG A 122 -2.67 -10.19 -4.33
N ALA A 123 -1.73 -9.63 -3.58
CA ALA A 123 -0.84 -10.42 -2.74
C ALA A 123 -1.53 -10.92 -1.47
N SER A 124 -1.09 -12.08 -1.00
CA SER A 124 -1.35 -12.57 0.35
C SER A 124 -0.44 -11.85 1.35
N TRP A 125 -0.42 -12.28 2.62
CA TRP A 125 0.51 -11.77 3.61
C TRP A 125 1.96 -12.03 3.19
N ALA A 126 2.66 -10.96 2.80
CA ALA A 126 4.10 -10.98 2.58
C ALA A 126 4.85 -10.91 3.92
N TYR A 127 5.81 -11.82 4.15
CA TYR A 127 6.59 -11.89 5.38
C TYR A 127 8.09 -11.90 5.10
N GLY A 128 8.89 -11.43 6.05
CA GLY A 128 10.34 -11.38 5.94
C GLY A 128 10.96 -10.69 7.14
N LEU A 129 12.28 -10.43 7.10
CA LEU A 129 13.03 -9.89 8.23
C LEU A 129 12.43 -8.58 8.78
N GLY A 130 11.85 -7.74 7.92
CA GLY A 130 11.22 -6.48 8.29
C GLY A 130 9.72 -6.55 8.64
N ASP A 131 9.08 -7.72 8.55
CA ASP A 131 7.62 -7.82 8.73
C ASP A 131 7.23 -7.48 10.18
N ARG A 132 6.33 -6.51 10.35
CA ARG A 132 5.86 -6.07 11.67
C ARG A 132 4.82 -7.01 12.27
N ALA A 133 4.03 -7.69 11.46
CA ALA A 133 2.98 -8.58 11.94
C ALA A 133 3.57 -9.87 12.52
N LEU A 134 4.41 -10.57 11.74
CA LEU A 134 5.02 -11.84 12.16
C LEU A 134 5.97 -11.61 13.33
N ASN A 135 6.80 -10.56 13.26
CA ASN A 135 7.72 -10.22 14.36
C ASN A 135 6.98 -9.84 15.66
N ARG A 136 5.73 -9.36 15.59
CA ARG A 136 4.92 -9.12 16.79
C ARG A 136 4.46 -10.45 17.42
N ILE A 137 3.97 -11.37 16.60
CA ILE A 137 3.55 -12.71 17.05
C ILE A 137 4.75 -13.46 17.64
N ALA A 138 5.90 -13.46 16.95
CA ALA A 138 7.13 -14.08 17.42
C ALA A 138 7.59 -13.51 18.77
N ARG A 139 7.48 -12.19 18.96
CA ARG A 139 7.79 -11.55 20.25
C ARG A 139 6.84 -12.02 21.35
N ILE A 140 5.54 -12.10 21.10
CA ILE A 140 4.57 -12.59 22.09
C ILE A 140 4.88 -14.04 22.45
N ALA A 141 5.09 -14.90 21.44
CA ALA A 141 5.43 -16.30 21.65
C ALA A 141 6.72 -16.51 22.45
N ARG A 142 7.69 -15.60 22.33
CA ARG A 142 8.95 -15.67 23.06
C ARG A 142 8.83 -15.30 24.55
N PHE A 143 7.92 -14.41 24.90
CA PHE A 143 7.88 -13.80 26.24
C PHE A 143 6.58 -14.05 27.03
N SER A 144 5.54 -14.56 26.39
CA SER A 144 4.24 -14.82 27.01
C SER A 144 3.96 -16.33 27.07
N PRO A 145 3.44 -16.85 28.19
CA PRO A 145 2.94 -18.23 28.26
C PRO A 145 1.64 -18.43 27.48
N VAL A 146 1.02 -17.35 26.97
CA VAL A 146 -0.22 -17.37 26.19
C VAL A 146 0.01 -16.65 24.86
N VAL A 147 -0.29 -17.33 23.74
CA VAL A 147 -0.25 -16.76 22.39
C VAL A 147 -1.67 -16.66 21.85
N PRO A 148 -2.22 -15.44 21.66
CA PRO A 148 -3.54 -15.29 21.09
C PRO A 148 -3.50 -15.63 19.60
N VAL A 149 -4.34 -16.58 19.17
CA VAL A 149 -4.55 -16.87 17.75
C VAL A 149 -5.94 -16.40 17.36
N LEU A 150 -6.00 -15.30 16.61
CA LEU A 150 -7.24 -14.74 16.11
C LEU A 150 -7.68 -15.52 14.87
N GLY A 151 -8.96 -15.92 14.82
CA GLY A 151 -9.51 -16.62 13.66
C GLY A 151 -9.01 -18.07 13.50
N TRP A 152 -8.64 -18.73 14.61
CA TRP A 152 -8.25 -20.15 14.63
C TRP A 152 -9.25 -21.00 13.83
N ASP A 153 -8.73 -21.77 12.86
CA ASP A 153 -9.46 -22.64 11.91
C ASP A 153 -10.47 -21.93 10.97
N ARG A 154 -10.67 -20.61 11.12
CA ARG A 154 -11.62 -19.83 10.31
C ARG A 154 -10.95 -19.00 9.22
N GLN A 155 -9.67 -18.71 9.38
CA GLN A 155 -8.93 -17.83 8.47
C GLN A 155 -7.70 -18.54 7.92
N ARG A 156 -7.78 -18.94 6.64
CA ARG A 156 -6.63 -19.48 5.89
C ARG A 156 -5.81 -18.32 5.34
N VAL A 157 -4.49 -18.43 5.45
CA VAL A 157 -3.52 -17.52 4.84
C VAL A 157 -2.52 -18.33 4.03
N MET A 158 -2.04 -17.79 2.91
CA MET A 158 -1.01 -18.41 2.07
C MET A 158 0.18 -17.45 1.97
N PRO A 159 1.05 -17.38 3.01
CA PRO A 159 2.08 -16.36 3.06
C PRO A 159 3.04 -16.45 1.87
N VAL A 160 3.57 -15.31 1.46
CA VAL A 160 4.60 -15.21 0.41
C VAL A 160 5.85 -14.58 1.00
N TRP A 161 7.01 -15.06 0.57
CA TRP A 161 8.32 -14.49 0.95
C TRP A 161 8.64 -13.25 0.12
#